data_AF-A0A521TJR9-F1
#
_entry.id   AF-A0A521TJR9-F1
#
_cell.length_a   1.000
_cell.length_b   1.000
_cell.length_c   1.000
_cell.angle_alpha   90.00
_cell.angle_beta   90.00
_cell.angle_gamma   90.00
#
_symmetry.space_group_name_H-M   'P 1'
#
loop_
_entity.id
_entity.type
_entity.pdbx_description
1 polymer ?
#
loop_
_entity_poly.entity_id
_entity_poly.type
_entity_poly.pdbx_seq_one_letter_code
_entity_poly.pdbx_strand_id
1 'polypeptide(L)' 'MSEKSKDELIDTQKQVIGILFEIIKRLQANNDLDEEYFQIIASNDKTKNQRLIKILDERKENAKIVGRLLEQLEI' A
#
# COMPACT_ATOMS: atom_id res chain seq x y z
N MET A 1 -15.75 32.13 10.20
CA MET A 1 -15.29 30.77 10.54
C MET A 1 -14.93 30.77 12.01
N SER A 2 -15.59 29.96 12.85
CA SER A 2 -15.18 29.83 14.27
C SER A 2 -13.86 29.06 14.36
N GLU A 3 -13.09 29.24 15.43
CA GLU A 3 -11.87 28.45 15.67
C GLU A 3 -12.16 26.95 15.69
N LYS A 4 -13.29 26.55 16.26
CA LYS A 4 -13.78 25.16 16.29
C LYS A 4 -13.91 24.54 14.89
N SER A 5 -14.33 25.31 13.89
CA SER A 5 -14.42 24.86 12.49
C SER A 5 -13.05 24.75 11.81
N LYS A 6 -12.03 25.46 12.28
CA LYS A 6 -10.65 25.30 11.78
C LYS A 6 -10.00 24.04 12.36
N ASP A 7 -10.20 23.77 13.64
CA ASP A 7 -9.63 22.58 14.29
C ASP A 7 -10.19 21.27 13.71
N GLU A 8 -11.52 21.22 13.49
CA GLU A 8 -12.17 20.08 12.82
C GLU A 8 -11.60 19.84 11.41
N LEU A 9 -11.37 20.92 10.64
CA LEU A 9 -10.80 20.84 9.30
C LEU A 9 -9.35 20.33 9.31
N ILE A 10 -8.54 20.79 10.27
CA ILE A 10 -7.16 20.33 10.47
C ILE A 10 -7.13 18.84 10.81
N ASP A 11 -8.04 18.36 11.65
CA ASP A 11 -8.08 16.96 12.04
C ASP A 11 -8.52 16.05 10.89
N THR A 12 -9.50 16.47 10.08
CA THR A 12 -9.83 15.77 8.82
C THR A 12 -8.63 15.71 7.88
N GLN A 13 -7.86 16.79 7.72
CA GLN A 13 -6.66 16.80 6.88
C GLN A 13 -5.60 15.82 7.39
N LYS A 14 -5.35 15.75 8.71
CA LYS A 14 -4.41 14.79 9.29
C LYS A 14 -4.84 13.34 9.00
N GLN A 15 -6.13 13.04 9.07
CA GLN A 15 -6.66 11.72 8.76
C GLN A 15 -6.42 11.37 7.29
N VAL A 16 -6.77 12.27 6.36
CA VAL A 16 -6.52 12.09 4.92
C VAL A 16 -5.04 11.86 4.63
N ILE A 17 -4.16 12.67 5.23
CA ILE A 17 -2.70 12.51 5.11
C ILE A 17 -2.27 11.12 5.61
N GLY A 18 -2.78 10.67 6.76
CA GLY A 18 -2.49 9.34 7.29
C GLY A 18 -2.88 8.22 6.32
N ILE A 19 -4.06 8.31 5.71
CA ILE A 19 -4.54 7.33 4.72
C ILE A 19 -3.63 7.32 3.49
N LEU A 20 -3.30 8.51 2.95
CA LEU A 20 -2.41 8.63 1.78
C LEU A 20 -1.01 8.07 2.07
N PHE A 21 -0.46 8.32 3.26
CA PHE A 21 0.82 7.76 3.67
C PHE A 21 0.80 6.23 3.70
N GLU A 22 -0.25 5.62 4.24
CA GLU A 22 -0.37 4.16 4.27
C GLU A 22 -0.51 3.59 2.85
N ILE A 23 -1.28 4.23 1.97
CA ILE A 23 -1.36 3.85 0.56
C ILE A 23 0.03 3.85 -0.09
N ILE A 24 0.80 4.93 0.06
CA ILE A 24 2.14 5.05 -0.51
C ILE A 24 3.05 3.93 -0.02
N LYS A 25 3.05 3.64 1.29
CA LYS A 25 3.86 2.56 1.87
C LYS A 25 3.54 1.20 1.25
N ARG A 26 2.26 0.89 1.02
CA ARG A 26 1.83 -0.39 0.43
C ARG A 26 2.23 -0.49 -1.04
N LEU A 27 2.14 0.61 -1.78
CA LEU A 27 2.62 0.66 -3.16
C LEU A 27 4.14 0.51 -3.25
N GLN A 28 4.89 1.15 -2.34
CA GLN A 28 6.34 0.99 -2.25
C GLN A 28 6.72 -0.47 -1.92
N ALA A 29 6.06 -1.08 -0.93
CA ALA A 29 6.28 -2.48 -0.61
C ALA A 29 5.98 -3.41 -1.80
N ASN A 30 4.97 -3.10 -2.62
CA ASN A 30 4.70 -3.85 -3.85
C ASN A 30 5.79 -3.70 -4.90
N ASN A 31 6.42 -2.51 -5.02
CA ASN A 31 7.54 -2.31 -5.93
C ASN A 31 8.77 -3.12 -5.48
N ASP A 32 9.06 -3.15 -4.18
CA ASP A 32 10.16 -3.96 -3.63
C ASP A 32 9.92 -5.47 -3.89
N LEU A 33 8.67 -5.92 -3.73
CA LEU A 33 8.26 -7.29 -4.04
C LEU A 33 8.35 -7.61 -5.54
N ASP A 34 8.04 -6.64 -6.40
CA ASP A 34 8.19 -6.80 -7.85
C ASP A 34 9.66 -6.93 -8.25
N GLU A 35 10.55 -6.13 -7.66
CA GLU A 35 11.99 -6.28 -7.86
C GLU A 35 12.47 -7.68 -7.46
N GLU A 36 12.08 -8.16 -6.26
CA GLU A 36 12.42 -9.51 -5.80
C GLU A 36 11.88 -10.59 -6.75
N TYR A 37 10.62 -10.45 -7.18
CA TYR A 37 10.00 -11.37 -8.12
C TYR A 37 10.82 -11.47 -9.41
N PHE A 38 11.21 -10.33 -10.00
CA PHE A 38 11.99 -10.31 -11.23
C PHE A 38 13.38 -10.92 -11.04
N GLN A 39 14.04 -10.67 -9.91
CA GLN A 39 15.33 -11.29 -9.60
C GLN A 39 15.23 -12.82 -9.52
N ILE A 40 14.18 -13.35 -8.89
CA ILE A 40 13.96 -14.81 -8.79
C ILE A 40 13.65 -15.43 -10.14
N ILE A 41 12.78 -14.80 -10.94
CA ILE A 41 12.47 -15.29 -12.30
C ILE A 41 13.72 -15.26 -13.18
N ALA A 42 14.52 -14.19 -13.12
CA ALA A 42 15.76 -14.08 -13.89
C ALA A 42 16.82 -15.12 -13.47
N SER A 43 16.83 -15.54 -12.19
CA SER A 43 17.79 -16.54 -11.71
C SER A 43 17.45 -17.98 -12.12
N ASN A 44 16.26 -18.25 -12.68
CA ASN A 44 15.78 -19.60 -13.04
C ASN A 44 15.87 -20.63 -11.89
N ASP A 45 15.83 -20.15 -10.63
CA ASP A 45 16.01 -20.99 -9.45
C ASP A 45 14.68 -21.59 -9.00
N LYS A 46 14.43 -22.84 -9.40
CA LYS A 46 13.20 -23.59 -9.09
C LYS A 46 12.99 -23.82 -7.59
N THR A 47 14.02 -23.70 -6.75
CA THR A 47 13.88 -23.85 -5.29
C THR A 47 13.09 -22.70 -4.67
N LYS A 48 13.03 -21.54 -5.36
CA LYS A 48 12.35 -20.33 -4.88
C LYS A 48 10.88 -20.22 -5.27
N ASN A 49 10.29 -21.27 -5.87
CA ASN A 49 8.88 -21.28 -6.25
C ASN A 49 7.92 -20.95 -5.09
N GLN A 50 8.23 -21.42 -3.87
CA GLN A 50 7.44 -21.07 -2.69
C GLN A 50 7.52 -19.58 -2.34
N ARG A 51 8.66 -18.92 -2.56
CA ARG A 51 8.80 -17.47 -2.35
C ARG A 51 8.02 -16.69 -3.40
N LEU A 52 8.02 -17.12 -4.66
CA LEU A 52 7.22 -16.50 -5.71
C LEU A 52 5.73 -16.48 -5.36
N ILE A 53 5.20 -17.58 -4.84
CA ILE A 53 3.79 -17.65 -4.40
C ILE A 53 3.53 -16.64 -3.28
N LYS A 54 4.40 -16.60 -2.26
CA LYS A 54 4.27 -15.63 -1.15
C LYS A 54 4.32 -14.19 -1.62
N ILE A 55 5.22 -13.85 -2.56
CA ILE A 55 5.29 -12.51 -3.14
C ILE A 55 3.95 -12.13 -3.78
N LEU A 56 3.34 -13.03 -4.55
CA LEU A 56 2.05 -12.76 -5.18
C LEU A 56 0.92 -12.57 -4.15
N ASP A 57 0.91 -13.37 -3.09
CA ASP A 57 -0.07 -13.23 -2.00
C ASP A 57 0.10 -11.91 -1.23
N GLU A 58 1.34 -11.53 -0.90
CA GLU A 58 1.67 -10.26 -0.24
C GLU A 58 1.26 -9.07 -1.11
N ARG A 59 1.55 -9.11 -2.42
CA ARG A 59 1.15 -8.06 -3.37
C ARG A 59 -0.36 -7.91 -3.46
N LYS A 60 -1.08 -9.05 -3.47
CA LYS A 60 -2.55 -9.08 -3.51
C LYS A 60 -3.15 -8.48 -2.24
N GLU A 61 -2.60 -8.80 -1.07
CA GLU A 61 -3.10 -8.23 0.19
C GLU A 61 -2.82 -6.73 0.27
N ASN A 62 -1.63 -6.28 -0.14
CA ASN A 62 -1.33 -4.85 -0.23
C ASN A 62 -2.29 -4.12 -1.18
N ALA A 63 -2.59 -4.69 -2.36
CA ALA A 63 -3.56 -4.11 -3.30
C ALA A 63 -4.97 -4.03 -2.70
N LYS A 64 -5.40 -5.06 -1.96
CA LYS A 64 -6.68 -5.07 -1.25
C LYS A 64 -6.75 -4.00 -0.15
N ILE A 65 -5.67 -3.80 0.60
CA ILE A 65 -5.58 -2.75 1.61
C ILE A 65 -5.64 -1.37 0.95
N VAL A 66 -4.87 -1.15 -0.13
CA VAL A 66 -4.88 0.12 -0.89
C VAL A 66 -6.28 0.43 -1.42
N GLY A 67 -6.98 -0.56 -2.00
CA GLY A 67 -8.36 -0.37 -2.47
C GLY A 67 -9.31 0.13 -1.37
N ARG A 68 -9.29 -0.51 -0.19
CA ARG A 68 -10.10 -0.08 0.96
C ARG A 68 -9.75 1.32 1.46
N LEU A 69 -8.47 1.69 1.42
CA LEU A 69 -8.02 3.02 1.82
C LEU A 69 -8.43 4.09 0.80
N LEU A 70 -8.42 3.78 -0.50
CA LEU A 70 -8.92 4.67 -1.54
C LEU A 70 -10.44 4.89 -1.43
N GLU A 71 -11.21 3.83 -1.14
CA GLU A 71 -12.65 3.93 -0.87
C GLU A 71 -12.97 4.87 0.30
N GLN A 72 -12.08 4.99 1.29
CA GLN A 72 -12.24 5.95 2.40
C GLN A 72 -11.98 7.41 1.99
N LEU A 73 -11.32 7.65 0.85
CA LEU A 73 -11.02 8.99 0.33
C LEU A 73 -12.06 9.47 -0.68
N GLU A 74 -12.79 8.55 -1.32
CA GLU A 74 -13.94 8.86 -2.18
C GLU A 74 -15.13 9.25 -1.28
N ILE A 75 -15.12 10.50 -0.80
CA ILE A 75 -16.23 11.16 -0.07
C ILE A 75 -17.36 11.51 -1.04
#